data_AF-A0A916TBR2-F1
#
_entry.id   AF-A0A916TBR2-F1
#
_cell.length_a   1.000
_cell.length_b   1.000
_cell.length_c   1.000
_cell.angle_alpha   90.00
_cell.angle_beta   90.00
_cell.angle_gamma   90.00
#
_symmetry.space_group_name_H-M   'P 1'
#
loop_
_entity.id
_entity.type
_entity.pdbx_description
1 polymer ?
#
loop_
_entity_poly.entity_id
_entity_poly.type
_entity_poly.pdbx_seq_one_letter_code
_entity_poly.pdbx_strand_id
1 'polypeptide(L)'
;MAFAALSQRTRLDVVRLLIKAGPDGMSAGQIGEALGVRQNTMSANLAVLLNAGLVKNERDGRSIRYFADLSGVSGLLSFLMSDCCGGKPELCRQVISQITCHPEYHRRELHV
;
A
#
# COMPACT_ATOMS: atom_id res chain seq x y z
N MET A 1 4.87 -12.34 7.04
CA MET A 1 3.45 -12.58 6.72
C MET A 1 2.72 -11.25 6.58
N ALA A 2 1.98 -11.03 5.48
CA ALA A 2 1.38 -9.73 5.12
C ALA A 2 0.34 -9.21 6.12
N PHE A 3 -0.56 -10.07 6.63
CA PHE A 3 -1.57 -9.65 7.63
C PHE A 3 -0.97 -9.15 8.93
N ALA A 4 0.05 -9.85 9.46
CA ALA A 4 0.76 -9.41 10.66
C ALA A 4 1.41 -8.03 10.43
N ALA A 5 1.98 -7.79 9.25
CA ALA A 5 2.50 -6.47 8.88
C ALA A 5 1.36 -5.43 8.86
N LEU A 6 0.22 -5.69 8.22
CA LEU A 6 -0.87 -4.70 8.12
C LEU A 6 -1.66 -4.47 9.42
N SER A 7 -1.54 -5.36 10.41
CA SER A 7 -2.25 -5.22 11.70
C SER A 7 -1.82 -4.02 12.56
N GLN A 8 -0.71 -3.36 12.23
CA GLN A 8 -0.29 -2.13 12.88
C GLN A 8 -0.66 -0.92 12.04
N ARG A 9 -1.35 0.05 12.65
CA ARG A 9 -1.90 1.22 11.99
C ARG A 9 -0.88 1.98 11.13
N THR A 10 0.30 2.28 11.67
CA THR A 10 1.35 2.99 10.94
C THR A 10 1.77 2.29 9.65
N ARG A 11 1.87 0.95 9.65
CA ARG A 11 2.27 0.20 8.45
C ARG A 11 1.19 0.18 7.39
N LEU A 12 -0.07 0.07 7.80
CA LEU A 12 -1.20 0.24 6.88
C LEU A 12 -1.19 1.64 6.26
N ASP A 13 -0.98 2.68 7.05
CA ASP A 13 -0.93 4.06 6.59
C ASP A 13 0.24 4.27 5.60
N VAL A 14 1.42 3.68 5.85
CA VAL A 14 2.56 3.68 4.91
C VAL A 14 2.21 3.03 3.57
N VAL A 15 1.60 1.84 3.57
CA VAL A 15 1.23 1.16 2.32
C VAL A 15 0.22 2.00 1.53
N ARG A 16 -0.79 2.57 2.20
CA ARG A 16 -1.79 3.43 1.55
C ARG A 16 -1.17 4.71 0.99
N LEU A 17 -0.26 5.33 1.73
CA LEU A 17 0.46 6.52 1.28
C LEU A 17 1.32 6.22 0.05
N LEU A 18 2.04 5.11 0.04
CA LEU A 18 2.86 4.71 -1.11
C LEU A 18 2.02 4.30 -2.34
N ILE A 19 0.83 3.72 -2.14
CA ILE A 19 -0.13 3.48 -3.24
C ILE A 19 -0.57 4.83 -3.85
N LYS A 20 -0.87 5.84 -3.02
CA LYS A 20 -1.22 7.18 -3.48
C LYS A 20 -0.06 7.89 -4.19
N ALA A 21 1.17 7.72 -3.69
CA ALA A 21 2.37 8.28 -4.32
C ALA A 21 2.67 7.65 -5.70
N GLY A 22 2.15 6.45 -5.96
CA GLY A 22 2.24 5.80 -7.27
C GLY A 22 3.68 5.64 -7.76
N PRO A 23 3.96 5.94 -9.03
CA PRO A 23 5.29 5.74 -9.62
C PRO A 23 6.35 6.72 -9.09
N ASP A 24 5.94 7.80 -8.43
CA ASP A 24 6.89 8.79 -7.88
C ASP A 24 7.56 8.26 -6.61
N GLY A 25 6.88 7.38 -5.86
CA GLY A 25 7.39 6.84 -4.59
C GLY A 25 7.74 7.92 -3.56
N MET A 26 8.36 7.52 -2.45
CA MET A 26 8.77 8.45 -1.39
C MET A 26 10.03 7.98 -0.66
N SER A 27 10.87 8.90 -0.20
CA SER A 27 11.94 8.57 0.75
C SER A 27 11.39 8.29 2.15
N ALA A 28 12.14 7.54 2.98
CA ALA A 28 11.77 7.31 4.39
C ALA A 28 11.60 8.63 5.17
N GLY A 29 12.39 9.64 4.80
CA GLY A 29 12.26 11.05 5.19
C GLY A 29 10.83 11.56 5.07
N GLN A 30 10.38 11.62 3.83
CA GLN A 30 9.07 12.16 3.44
C GLN A 30 7.91 11.32 4.02
N ILE A 31 8.04 9.99 4.08
CA ILE A 31 7.01 9.12 4.67
C ILE A 31 6.86 9.41 6.17
N GLY A 32 7.98 9.52 6.89
CA GLY A 32 7.99 9.84 8.31
C GLY A 32 7.37 11.21 8.60
N GLU A 33 7.72 12.22 7.80
CA GLU A 33 7.12 13.55 7.90
C GLU A 33 5.61 13.55 7.64
N ALA A 34 5.17 12.93 6.53
CA ALA A 34 3.76 12.87 6.16
C ALA A 34 2.87 12.16 7.20
N LEU A 35 3.43 11.21 7.95
CA LEU A 35 2.70 10.42 8.96
C LEU A 35 2.98 10.87 10.41
N GLY A 36 3.82 11.88 10.62
CA GLY A 36 4.20 12.35 11.95
C GLY A 36 4.99 11.30 12.77
N VAL A 37 5.77 10.45 12.10
CA VAL A 37 6.52 9.34 12.71
C VAL A 37 8.03 9.62 12.64
N ARG A 38 8.73 9.37 13.74
CA ARG A 38 10.20 9.52 13.80
C ARG A 38 10.89 8.60 12.79
N GLN A 39 11.99 9.08 12.21
CA GLN A 39 12.74 8.36 11.16
C GLN A 39 13.18 6.96 11.55
N ASN A 40 13.73 6.77 12.75
CA ASN A 40 14.16 5.44 13.23
C ASN A 40 12.98 4.45 13.31
N THR A 41 11.82 4.91 13.79
CA THR A 41 10.59 4.13 13.82
C THR A 41 10.08 3.85 12.40
N MET A 42 10.16 4.83 11.48
CA MET A 42 9.75 4.64 10.10
C MET A 42 10.60 3.58 9.38
N SER A 43 11.92 3.60 9.54
CA SER A 43 12.81 2.59 8.98
C SER A 43 12.47 1.17 9.45
N ALA A 44 12.12 0.98 10.73
CA ALA A 44 11.69 -0.31 11.26
C ALA A 44 10.36 -0.78 10.62
N ASN A 45 9.41 0.13 10.44
CA ASN A 45 8.14 -0.17 9.77
C ASN A 45 8.35 -0.58 8.30
N LEU A 46 9.21 0.15 7.59
CA LEU A 46 9.55 -0.14 6.19
C LEU A 46 10.26 -1.49 6.04
N ALA A 47 11.16 -1.84 6.97
CA ALA A 47 11.82 -3.16 6.98
C ALA A 47 10.81 -4.31 7.15
N VAL A 48 9.84 -4.17 8.04
CA VAL A 48 8.76 -5.16 8.21
C VAL A 48 7.91 -5.28 6.94
N LEU A 49 7.58 -4.16 6.31
CA LEU A 49 6.78 -4.14 5.07
C LEU A 49 7.55 -4.73 3.87
N LEU A 50 8.85 -4.48 3.77
CA LEU A 50 9.72 -5.07 2.74
C LEU A 50 9.74 -6.60 2.88
N ASN A 51 9.97 -7.10 4.09
CA ASN A 51 9.96 -8.53 4.38
C ASN A 51 8.58 -9.17 4.17
N ALA A 52 7.51 -8.38 4.25
CA ALA A 52 6.15 -8.82 3.96
C ALA A 52 5.80 -8.78 2.46
N GLY A 53 6.66 -8.23 1.60
CA GLY A 53 6.41 -8.09 0.17
C GLY A 53 5.31 -7.07 -0.17
N LEU A 54 5.06 -6.08 0.70
CA LEU A 54 4.01 -5.06 0.49
C LEU A 54 4.55 -3.73 -0.01
N VAL A 55 5.85 -3.51 0.17
CA VAL A 55 6.58 -2.37 -0.37
C VAL A 55 7.85 -2.89 -1.02
N LYS A 56 8.37 -2.13 -1.97
CA LYS A 56 9.69 -2.33 -2.57
C LYS A 56 10.50 -1.05 -2.42
N ASN A 57 11.81 -1.15 -2.62
CA ASN A 57 12.69 0.00 -2.56
C ASN A 57 13.69 -0.02 -3.72
N GLU A 58 14.12 1.17 -4.10
CA GLU A 58 15.13 1.39 -5.13
C GLU A 58 16.11 2.46 -4.65
N ARG A 59 17.37 2.34 -5.08
CA ARG A 59 18.41 3.29 -4.69
C ARG A 59 18.36 4.51 -5.61
N ASP A 60 18.16 5.68 -5.02
CA ASP A 60 18.08 6.98 -5.70
C ASP A 60 19.27 7.84 -5.25
N GLY A 61 20.40 7.63 -5.93
CA GLY A 61 21.70 8.22 -5.61
C GLY A 61 22.21 7.82 -4.21
N ARG A 62 22.19 8.79 -3.27
CA ARG A 62 22.58 8.60 -1.87
C ARG A 62 21.42 8.22 -0.96
N SER A 63 20.20 8.21 -1.47
CA SER A 63 18.98 7.94 -0.72
C SER A 63 18.30 6.65 -1.20
N ILE A 64 17.32 6.18 -0.42
CA ILE A 64 16.46 5.05 -0.80
C ILE A 64 15.05 5.60 -0.99
N ARG A 65 14.44 5.24 -2.10
CA ARG A 65 13.05 5.55 -2.42
C ARG A 65 12.21 4.28 -2.30
N TYR A 66 11.04 4.41 -1.71
CA TYR A 66 10.12 3.32 -1.43
C TYR A 66 8.86 3.46 -2.30
N PHE A 67 8.30 2.32 -2.67
CA PHE A 67 7.11 2.21 -3.50
C PHE A 67 6.21 1.10 -2.94
N ALA A 68 4.92 1.16 -3.21
CA ALA A 68 4.05 0.02 -2.96
C ALA A 68 4.42 -1.14 -3.91
N ASP A 69 4.47 -2.36 -3.39
CA ASP A 69 4.56 -3.55 -4.23
C ASP A 69 3.14 -3.99 -4.60
N LEU A 70 2.67 -3.53 -5.76
CA LEU A 70 1.31 -3.81 -6.23
C LEU A 70 1.09 -5.30 -6.52
N SER A 71 2.15 -6.05 -6.84
CA SER A 71 2.06 -7.51 -7.02
C SER A 71 1.75 -8.19 -5.67
N GLY A 72 2.47 -7.79 -4.61
CA GLY A 72 2.22 -8.30 -3.27
C GLY A 72 0.86 -7.88 -2.70
N VAL A 73 0.45 -6.62 -2.92
CA VAL A 73 -0.88 -6.14 -2.52
C VAL A 73 -2.00 -6.87 -3.28
N SER A 74 -1.85 -7.06 -4.59
CA SER A 74 -2.80 -7.82 -5.41
C SER A 74 -2.87 -9.29 -4.97
N GLY A 75 -1.74 -9.91 -4.65
CA GLY A 75 -1.69 -11.26 -4.11
C GLY A 75 -2.44 -11.39 -2.77
N LEU A 76 -2.29 -10.41 -1.88
CA LEU A 76 -3.03 -10.36 -0.62
C LEU A 76 -4.55 -10.25 -0.85
N LEU A 77 -4.97 -9.37 -1.76
CA LEU A 77 -6.38 -9.22 -2.12
C LEU A 77 -6.94 -10.50 -2.75
N SER A 78 -6.19 -11.10 -3.66
CA SER A 78 -6.55 -12.35 -4.32
C SER A 78 -6.71 -13.48 -3.32
N PHE A 79 -5.82 -13.57 -2.33
CA PHE A 79 -5.94 -14.55 -1.24
C PHE A 79 -7.23 -14.35 -0.43
N LEU A 80 -7.55 -13.12 -0.05
CA LEU A 80 -8.82 -12.81 0.65
C LEU A 80 -10.06 -13.14 -0.20
N MET A 81 -9.92 -13.04 -1.52
CA MET A 81 -11.01 -13.23 -2.47
C MET A 81 -11.13 -14.65 -3.02
N SER A 82 -10.13 -15.52 -2.84
CA SER A 82 -10.03 -16.83 -3.51
C SER A 82 -11.25 -17.72 -3.30
N ASP A 83 -11.78 -17.75 -2.08
CA ASP A 83 -13.00 -18.48 -1.72
C ASP A 83 -14.15 -17.54 -1.34
N CYS A 84 -14.00 -16.26 -1.65
CA CYS A 84 -15.01 -15.27 -1.37
C CYS A 84 -16.27 -15.63 -2.16
N CYS A 85 -17.41 -15.55 -1.49
CA CYS A 85 -18.72 -15.88 -2.05
C CYS A 85 -18.99 -17.38 -2.30
N GLY A 86 -18.12 -18.31 -1.85
CA GLY A 86 -18.40 -19.75 -1.90
C GLY A 86 -18.67 -20.28 -3.32
N GLY A 87 -17.96 -19.75 -4.32
CA GLY A 87 -18.15 -20.11 -5.73
C GLY A 87 -19.26 -19.33 -6.47
N LYS A 88 -19.83 -18.28 -5.84
CA LYS A 88 -20.89 -17.43 -6.43
C LYS A 88 -20.36 -16.02 -6.76
N PRO A 89 -19.67 -15.83 -7.91
CA PRO A 89 -19.02 -14.56 -8.23
C PRO A 89 -19.97 -13.36 -8.31
N GLU A 90 -21.27 -13.58 -8.52
CA GLU A 90 -22.31 -12.55 -8.50
C GLU A 90 -22.44 -11.82 -7.16
N LEU A 91 -22.18 -12.50 -6.04
CA LEU A 91 -22.21 -11.87 -4.70
C LEU A 91 -21.01 -10.94 -4.50
N CYS A 92 -19.89 -11.27 -5.12
CA CYS A 92 -18.65 -10.50 -5.05
C CYS A 92 -18.67 -9.29 -5.99
N ARG A 93 -19.57 -9.26 -6.98
CA ARG A 93 -19.70 -8.19 -7.98
C ARG A 93 -19.87 -6.81 -7.36
N GLN A 94 -20.71 -6.71 -6.31
CA GLN A 94 -20.96 -5.45 -5.63
C GLN A 94 -19.72 -4.94 -4.91
N VAL A 95 -19.01 -5.82 -4.20
CA VAL A 95 -17.75 -5.47 -3.52
C VAL A 95 -16.69 -5.04 -4.54
N ILE A 96 -16.49 -5.81 -5.61
CA ILE A 96 -15.54 -5.50 -6.68
C ILE A 96 -15.82 -4.12 -7.28
N SER A 97 -17.09 -3.82 -7.60
CA SER A 97 -17.47 -2.52 -8.17
C SER A 97 -17.18 -1.33 -7.24
N GLN A 98 -17.15 -1.55 -5.92
CA GLN A 98 -16.88 -0.49 -4.94
C GLN A 98 -15.38 -0.26 -4.72
N ILE A 99 -14.53 -1.25 -4.98
CA ILE A 99 -13.09 -1.19 -4.70
C ILE A 99 -12.22 -1.02 -5.96
N THR A 100 -12.77 -1.25 -7.15
CA THR A 100 -12.04 -0.99 -8.41
C THR A 100 -11.75 0.49 -8.55
N CYS A 101 -10.46 0.82 -8.69
CA CYS A 101 -10.00 2.19 -8.88
C CYS A 101 -10.56 2.74 -10.20
N HIS A 102 -11.51 3.67 -10.12
CA HIS A 102 -12.03 4.36 -11.30
C HIS A 102 -11.07 5.49 -11.71
N PRO A 103 -10.66 5.58 -12.99
CA PRO A 103 -9.75 6.62 -13.47
C PRO A 103 -10.28 8.06 -13.24
N GLU A 104 -11.58 8.22 -13.06
CA GLU A 104 -12.26 9.48 -12.73
C GLU A 104 -11.94 10.01 -11.30
N TYR A 105 -11.51 9.16 -10.36
CA TYR A 105 -11.32 9.56 -8.95
C TYR A 105 -9.99 10.32 -8.71
N HIS A 106 -8.98 10.12 -9.56
CA HIS A 106 -7.66 10.76 -9.43
C HIS A 106 -7.67 12.29 -9.72
N ARG A 107 -8.76 12.83 -10.28
CA ARG A 107 -8.88 14.26 -10.63
C ARG A 107 -9.51 15.12 -9.51
N ARG A 108 -10.13 14.53 -8.49
CA ARG A 108 -10.86 15.30 -7.45
C ARG A 108 -10.01 15.81 -6.29
N GLU A 109 -8.76 15.37 -6.14
CA GLU A 109 -7.83 15.90 -5.09
C GLU A 109 -6.91 17.04 -5.61
N LEU A 110 -7.06 17.49 -6.86
CA LEU A 110 -6.24 18.58 -7.47
C LEU A 110 -6.97 19.94 -7.60
N HIS A 111 -8.20 20.07 -7.07
CA HIS A 111 -9.00 21.31 -7.14
C HIS A 111 -9.65 21.70 -5.79
N VAL A 112 -8.91 21.58 -4.68
CA VAL A 112 -9.24 22.29 -3.44
C VAL A 112 -8.01 23.04 -2.97
#